data_AF-A0A2U9DRM4-F1
#
_entry.id   AF-A0A2U9DRM4-F1
#
_cell.length_a   1.000
_cell.length_b   1.000
_cell.length_c   1.000
_cell.angle_alpha   90.00
_cell.angle_beta   90.00
_cell.angle_gamma   90.00
#
_symmetry.space_group_name_H-M   'P 1'
#
loop_
_entity.id
_entity.type
_entity.pdbx_description
1 polymer ?
#
loop_
_entity_poly.entity_id
_entity_poly.type
_entity_poly.pdbx_seq_one_letter_code
_entity_poly.pdbx_strand_id
1 'polypeptide(L)'
;SCTVKTCWMRLPLFKIVGDNLKDRFDGASRVMISNSDRIRGSGNAIISNSASNFVHGSRQGLGRRQRYSFQLKPYNPEHKPPGLKDLVYLEPSPPFCDKNPKLGILGTQGRQCNDTSIGVDGCDLMCCGRGYKTQEVIVVERCA
;
A
#
# COMPACT_ATOMS: atom_id res chain seq x y z
N SER A 1 -36.16 -6.72 -26.72
CA SER A 1 -35.35 -6.04 -27.75
C SER A 1 -34.77 -4.76 -27.15
N CYS A 2 -33.48 -4.46 -27.35
CA CYS A 2 -32.82 -3.24 -26.86
C CYS A 2 -32.43 -2.32 -28.04
N THR A 3 -33.40 -1.89 -28.83
CA THR A 3 -33.19 -1.12 -30.07
C THR A 3 -32.63 0.28 -29.86
N VAL A 4 -32.86 0.90 -28.71
CA VAL A 4 -32.19 2.14 -28.28
C VAL A 4 -31.72 1.94 -26.83
N LYS A 5 -30.46 2.31 -26.55
CA LYS A 5 -29.89 2.26 -25.20
C LYS A 5 -29.31 3.62 -24.82
N THR A 6 -29.63 4.07 -23.62
CA THR A 6 -28.96 5.20 -22.97
C THR A 6 -28.03 4.64 -21.90
N CYS A 7 -26.76 5.06 -21.92
CA CYS A 7 -25.73 4.59 -20.99
C CYS A 7 -25.16 5.77 -20.20
N TRP A 8 -24.77 5.51 -18.95
CA TRP A 8 -24.02 6.45 -18.11
C TRP A 8 -22.92 5.70 -17.36
N MET A 9 -21.88 6.44 -16.96
CA MET A 9 -20.82 5.87 -16.13
C MET A 9 -21.36 5.56 -14.73
N ARG A 10 -21.00 4.40 -14.21
CA ARG A 10 -21.34 3.97 -12.85
C ARG A 10 -20.11 3.38 -12.18
N LEU A 11 -19.95 3.65 -10.89
CA LEU A 11 -18.96 2.98 -10.08
C LEU A 11 -19.32 1.50 -9.90
N PRO A 12 -18.32 0.60 -9.89
CA PRO A 12 -18.55 -0.80 -9.55
C PRO A 12 -18.97 -0.93 -8.08
N LEU A 13 -19.46 -2.11 -7.71
CA LEU A 13 -19.66 -2.45 -6.30
C LEU A 13 -18.32 -2.36 -5.55
N PHE A 14 -18.34 -1.85 -4.32
CA PHE A 14 -17.13 -1.65 -3.54
C PHE A 14 -16.37 -2.96 -3.26
N LYS A 15 -17.07 -4.11 -3.22
CA LYS A 15 -16.44 -5.43 -3.13
C LYS A 15 -15.41 -5.65 -4.25
N ILE A 16 -15.75 -5.29 -5.49
CA ILE A 16 -14.85 -5.44 -6.64
C ILE A 16 -13.61 -4.55 -6.48
N VAL A 17 -13.79 -3.35 -5.92
CA VAL A 17 -12.67 -2.45 -5.61
C VAL A 17 -11.77 -3.06 -4.52
N GLY A 18 -12.39 -3.61 -3.47
CA GLY A 18 -11.69 -4.29 -2.38
C GLY A 18 -10.88 -5.49 -2.88
N ASP A 19 -11.48 -6.33 -3.71
CA ASP A 19 -10.82 -7.49 -4.31
C ASP A 19 -9.62 -7.05 -5.16
N ASN A 20 -9.76 -6.01 -6.00
CA ASN A 20 -8.64 -5.49 -6.80
C ASN A 20 -7.50 -4.93 -5.93
N LEU A 21 -7.83 -4.27 -4.83
CA LEU A 21 -6.82 -3.74 -3.91
C LEU A 21 -6.17 -4.85 -3.08
N LYS A 22 -6.90 -5.93 -2.76
CA LYS A 22 -6.37 -7.10 -2.08
C LYS A 22 -5.33 -7.82 -2.94
N ASP A 23 -5.60 -7.98 -4.23
CA ASP A 23 -4.61 -8.54 -5.17
C ASP A 23 -3.32 -7.71 -5.21
N ARG A 24 -3.45 -6.38 -5.20
CA ARG A 24 -2.30 -5.46 -5.16
C ARG A 24 -1.56 -5.49 -3.83
N PHE A 25 -2.27 -5.77 -2.74
CA PHE A 25 -1.68 -5.94 -1.41
C PHE A 25 -0.82 -7.20 -1.36
N ASP A 26 -1.32 -8.31 -1.93
CA ASP A 26 -0.57 -9.58 -1.98
C ASP A 26 0.67 -9.48 -2.88
N GLY A 27 0.62 -8.63 -3.91
CA GLY A 27 1.75 -8.31 -4.79
C GLY A 27 2.54 -7.05 -4.44
N ALA A 28 2.36 -6.48 -3.24
CA ALA A 28 2.97 -5.19 -2.90
C ALA A 28 4.51 -5.27 -2.92
N SER A 29 5.15 -4.23 -3.46
CA SER A 29 6.61 -4.20 -3.63
C SER A 29 7.32 -3.53 -2.47
N ARG A 30 8.36 -4.19 -1.93
CA ARG A 30 9.23 -3.56 -0.95
C ARG A 30 10.16 -2.55 -1.61
N VAL A 31 10.18 -1.34 -1.09
CA VAL A 31 11.02 -0.24 -1.61
C VAL A 31 11.91 0.35 -0.53
N MET A 32 12.93 1.08 -0.97
CA MET A 32 13.83 1.86 -0.13
C MET A 32 13.95 3.30 -0.65
N ILE A 33 14.27 4.22 0.26
CA ILE A 33 14.43 5.64 -0.06
C ILE A 33 15.84 5.89 -0.59
N SER A 34 15.95 6.38 -1.83
CA SER A 34 17.21 6.87 -2.40
C SER A 34 17.35 8.36 -2.09
N ASN A 35 18.34 8.74 -1.27
CA ASN A 35 18.59 10.12 -0.85
C ASN A 35 19.51 10.89 -1.82
N SER A 36 19.42 10.58 -3.11
CA SER A 36 20.34 11.04 -4.15
C SER A 36 20.22 12.54 -4.49
N ASP A 37 19.14 13.22 -4.06
CA ASP A 37 18.90 14.63 -4.39
C ASP A 37 19.33 15.63 -3.30
N ARG A 38 19.91 15.19 -2.18
CA ARG A 38 20.43 16.12 -1.15
C ARG A 38 21.84 16.65 -1.40
N ILE A 39 22.56 16.15 -2.42
CA ILE A 39 23.96 16.52 -2.71
C ILE A 39 24.08 17.60 -3.83
N ARG A 40 23.02 18.35 -4.14
CA ARG A 40 23.09 19.50 -5.07
C ARG A 40 22.58 20.81 -4.43
N GLY A 41 23.05 21.08 -3.21
CA GLY A 41 22.76 22.33 -2.49
C GLY A 41 23.97 22.97 -1.79
N SER A 42 25.18 22.47 -2.01
CA SER A 42 26.42 23.09 -1.51
C SER A 42 27.24 23.58 -2.71
N GLY A 43 26.71 24.59 -3.38
CA GLY A 43 27.43 25.41 -4.33
C GLY A 43 27.47 26.81 -3.75
N ASN A 44 28.64 27.21 -3.25
CA ASN A 44 28.97 28.50 -2.68
C ASN A 44 28.23 29.67 -3.34
N ALA A 45 27.23 30.24 -2.66
CA ALA A 45 26.77 31.60 -2.94
C ALA A 45 27.78 32.57 -2.31
N ILE A 46 28.96 32.70 -2.91
CA ILE A 46 29.78 33.90 -2.71
C ILE A 46 29.03 35.00 -3.45
N ILE A 47 28.28 35.77 -2.68
CA ILE A 47 27.61 36.99 -3.14
C ILE A 47 28.72 37.97 -3.54
N SER A 48 29.03 38.01 -4.83
CA SER A 48 29.81 39.10 -5.43
C SER A 48 28.82 39.98 -6.18
N ASN A 49 28.59 41.18 -5.64
CA ASN A 49 27.79 42.21 -6.29
C ASN A 49 28.30 42.49 -7.69
N SER A 50 27.47 42.26 -8.70
CA SER A 50 27.61 42.89 -10.02
C SER A 50 26.22 43.04 -10.60
N ALA A 51 25.78 44.29 -10.66
CA ALA A 51 24.53 44.70 -11.25
C ALA A 51 24.48 44.32 -12.74
N SER A 52 23.38 43.69 -13.16
CA SER A 52 22.99 43.67 -14.56
C SER A 52 21.47 43.58 -14.67
N ASN A 53 20.88 44.72 -15.03
CA ASN A 53 19.48 44.87 -15.42
C ASN A 53 19.20 44.03 -16.68
N PHE A 54 18.31 43.04 -16.59
CA PHE A 54 17.59 42.54 -17.76
C PHE A 54 16.11 42.40 -17.45
N VAL A 55 15.34 43.28 -18.09
CA VAL A 55 13.88 43.30 -18.20
C VAL A 55 13.52 42.49 -19.44
N HIS A 56 13.05 41.24 -19.24
CA HIS A 56 12.06 40.51 -20.04
C HIS A 56 12.27 39.00 -19.89
N GLY A 57 11.17 38.28 -19.65
CA GLY A 57 11.06 36.89 -20.08
C GLY A 57 10.87 35.89 -18.95
N SER A 58 9.65 35.37 -18.88
CA SER A 58 9.27 34.14 -18.18
C SER A 58 9.10 34.26 -16.66
N ARG A 59 7.84 34.46 -16.25
CA ARG A 59 7.30 33.81 -15.05
C ARG A 59 7.35 32.29 -15.27
N GLN A 60 8.55 31.72 -15.27
CA GLN A 60 8.72 30.32 -14.94
C GLN A 60 8.40 30.25 -13.45
N GLY A 61 7.12 29.95 -13.19
CA GLY A 61 6.67 29.60 -11.86
C GLY A 61 7.72 28.68 -11.26
N LEU A 62 8.19 29.06 -10.08
CA LEU A 62 8.94 28.19 -9.19
C LEU A 62 8.10 26.93 -9.05
N GLY A 63 8.36 25.97 -9.95
CA GLY A 63 7.67 24.71 -10.02
C GLY A 63 7.75 24.17 -8.62
N ARG A 64 6.58 23.99 -8.01
CA ARG A 64 6.41 23.48 -6.64
C ARG A 64 7.48 22.43 -6.42
N ARG A 65 8.57 22.82 -5.74
CA ARG A 65 9.68 21.92 -5.47
C ARG A 65 9.03 20.72 -4.81
N GLN A 66 9.13 19.58 -5.48
CA GLN A 66 8.65 18.30 -4.98
C GLN A 66 9.23 18.16 -3.57
N ARG A 67 8.44 18.49 -2.54
CA ARG A 67 8.88 18.44 -1.14
C ARG A 67 9.23 17.02 -0.71
N TYR A 68 8.94 16.05 -1.58
CA TYR A 68 9.26 14.64 -1.45
C TYR A 68 10.06 14.18 -2.67
N SER A 69 11.23 14.79 -2.93
CA SER A 69 12.15 14.32 -3.99
C SER A 69 12.97 13.09 -3.56
N PHE A 70 12.43 12.24 -2.69
CA PHE A 70 13.04 10.94 -2.47
C PHE A 70 12.53 9.98 -3.53
N GLN A 71 13.45 9.44 -4.33
CA GLN A 71 13.09 8.43 -5.32
C GLN A 71 13.01 7.08 -4.62
N LEU A 72 11.84 6.44 -4.71
CA LEU A 72 11.65 5.07 -4.26
C LEU A 72 12.32 4.13 -5.26
N LYS A 73 13.19 3.26 -4.74
CA LYS A 73 13.80 2.18 -5.52
C LYS A 73 13.34 0.83 -4.97
N PRO A 74 13.19 -0.20 -5.80
CA PRO A 74 12.97 -1.56 -5.32
C PRO A 74 14.05 -1.95 -4.30
N TYR A 75 13.66 -2.63 -3.23
CA TYR A 75 14.62 -3.14 -2.26
C TYR A 75 15.51 -4.23 -2.86
N ASN A 76 14.95 -5.09 -3.72
CA ASN A 76 15.70 -6.03 -4.56
C ASN A 76 15.81 -5.49 -6.00
N PRO A 77 17.02 -5.26 -6.54
CA PRO A 77 17.21 -4.75 -7.91
C PRO A 77 16.66 -5.65 -9.02
N GLU A 78 16.53 -6.96 -8.78
CA GLU A 78 15.99 -7.91 -9.76
C GLU A 78 14.46 -7.87 -9.87
N HIS A 79 13.79 -7.22 -8.92
CA HIS A 79 12.34 -7.07 -8.97
C HIS A 79 11.94 -5.92 -9.89
N LYS A 80 10.82 -6.12 -10.59
CA LYS A 80 10.22 -5.08 -11.43
C LYS A 80 9.93 -3.83 -10.58
N PRO A 81 10.27 -2.61 -11.05
CA PRO A 81 9.92 -1.40 -10.34
C PRO A 81 8.39 -1.22 -10.27
N PRO A 82 7.85 -0.74 -9.14
CA PRO A 82 6.42 -0.58 -8.97
C PRO A 82 5.87 0.50 -9.91
N GLY A 83 4.71 0.23 -10.50
CA GLY A 83 3.96 1.19 -11.30
C GLY A 83 3.10 2.14 -10.46
N LEU A 84 2.47 3.12 -11.12
CA LEU A 84 1.61 4.12 -10.46
C LEU A 84 0.38 3.54 -9.74
N LYS A 85 -0.03 2.32 -10.08
CA LYS A 85 -1.19 1.65 -9.48
C LYS A 85 -0.79 0.61 -8.43
N ASP A 86 0.50 0.35 -8.24
CA ASP A 86 0.97 -0.73 -7.37
C ASP A 86 1.12 -0.23 -5.93
N LEU A 87 0.88 -1.11 -4.96
CA LEU A 87 1.11 -0.82 -3.55
C LEU A 87 2.58 -1.07 -3.20
N VAL A 88 3.13 -0.21 -2.36
CA VAL A 88 4.54 -0.29 -1.92
C VAL A 88 4.65 -0.20 -0.41
N TYR A 89 5.67 -0.83 0.15
CA TYR A 89 5.96 -0.76 1.58
C TYR A 89 7.46 -0.62 1.85
N LEU A 90 7.81 0.00 2.99
CA LEU A 90 9.20 0.24 3.39
C LEU A 90 9.68 -0.83 4.38
N GLU A 91 8.85 -1.12 5.38
CA GLU A 91 9.17 -1.95 6.52
C GLU A 91 8.35 -3.25 6.51
N PRO A 92 8.95 -4.40 6.84
CA PRO A 92 8.23 -5.66 6.90
C PRO A 92 7.16 -5.62 7.99
N SER A 93 6.05 -6.32 7.76
CA SER A 93 4.98 -6.42 8.75
C SER A 93 5.42 -7.21 9.99
N PRO A 94 5.00 -6.79 11.19
CA PRO A 94 5.28 -7.54 12.42
C PRO A 94 4.51 -8.88 12.45
N PRO A 95 4.90 -9.83 13.31
CA PRO A 95 4.09 -11.03 13.54
C PRO A 95 2.78 -10.68 14.27
N PHE A 96 1.66 -11.20 13.77
CA PHE A 96 0.32 -10.91 14.31
C PHE A 96 -0.26 -12.02 15.20
N CYS A 97 0.46 -13.14 15.39
CA CYS A 97 0.00 -14.30 16.15
C CYS A 97 -0.25 -13.99 17.63
N ASP A 98 0.67 -13.27 18.25
CA ASP A 98 0.67 -12.99 19.68
C ASP A 98 0.25 -11.55 19.97
N LYS A 99 -0.43 -11.38 21.11
CA LYS A 99 -0.87 -10.07 21.55
C LYS A 99 0.34 -9.20 21.89
N ASN A 100 0.45 -8.05 21.22
CA ASN A 100 1.45 -7.04 21.52
C ASN A 100 0.77 -5.65 21.62
N PRO A 101 0.40 -5.22 22.83
CA PRO A 101 -0.27 -3.93 23.04
C PRO A 101 0.53 -2.71 22.57
N LYS A 102 1.87 -2.80 22.56
CA LYS A 102 2.74 -1.69 22.14
C LYS A 102 2.61 -1.39 20.64
N LEU A 103 2.31 -2.42 19.84
CA LEU A 103 2.10 -2.32 18.40
C LEU A 103 0.61 -2.34 18.01
N GLY A 104 -0.31 -2.33 18.99
CA GLY A 104 -1.75 -2.45 18.73
C GLY A 104 -2.19 -3.84 18.22
N ILE A 105 -1.35 -4.86 18.35
CA ILE A 105 -1.63 -6.21 17.86
C ILE A 105 -2.41 -6.97 18.93
N LEU A 106 -3.61 -7.43 18.60
CA LEU A 106 -4.48 -8.17 19.53
C LEU A 106 -4.14 -9.67 19.65
N GLY A 107 -3.43 -10.22 18.67
CA GLY A 107 -3.18 -11.65 18.52
C GLY A 107 -4.31 -12.36 17.77
N THR A 108 -4.13 -13.65 17.48
CA THR A 108 -5.13 -14.47 16.77
C THR A 108 -5.94 -15.42 17.66
N GLN A 109 -5.70 -15.41 18.97
CA GLN A 109 -6.42 -16.27 19.91
C GLN A 109 -7.92 -15.95 19.94
N GLY A 110 -8.75 -16.99 19.95
CA GLY A 110 -10.21 -16.87 19.97
C GLY A 110 -10.86 -16.50 18.64
N ARG A 111 -10.08 -16.38 17.55
CA ARG A 111 -10.63 -16.18 16.20
C ARG A 111 -11.13 -17.51 15.64
N GLN A 112 -12.23 -17.44 14.89
CA GLN A 112 -12.70 -18.58 14.10
C GLN A 112 -11.73 -18.85 12.94
N CYS A 113 -11.51 -20.12 12.65
CA CYS A 113 -10.68 -20.60 11.55
C CYS A 113 -11.42 -21.72 10.80
N ASN A 114 -10.99 -21.97 9.57
CA ASN A 114 -11.49 -23.05 8.74
C ASN A 114 -10.48 -24.20 8.70
N ASP A 115 -10.84 -25.37 9.23
CA ASP A 115 -9.96 -26.55 9.26
C ASP A 115 -9.61 -27.04 7.83
N THR A 116 -10.57 -26.94 6.91
CA THR A 116 -10.39 -27.44 5.54
C THR A 116 -9.57 -26.52 4.63
N SER A 117 -9.29 -25.28 5.06
CA SER A 117 -8.53 -24.32 4.25
C SER A 117 -7.04 -24.41 4.53
N ILE A 118 -6.25 -24.41 3.46
CA ILE A 118 -4.78 -24.26 3.51
C ILE A 118 -4.34 -22.79 3.52
N GLY A 119 -5.29 -21.87 3.35
CA GLY A 119 -5.04 -20.44 3.21
C GLY A 119 -4.89 -19.72 4.54
N VAL A 120 -4.86 -18.38 4.48
CA VAL A 120 -4.74 -17.53 5.68
C VAL A 120 -5.94 -17.61 6.63
N ASP A 121 -7.07 -18.19 6.21
CA ASP A 121 -8.23 -18.52 7.03
C ASP A 121 -8.15 -19.94 7.64
N GLY A 122 -7.19 -20.73 7.16
CA GLY A 122 -6.86 -22.07 7.63
C GLY A 122 -6.47 -22.11 9.10
N CYS A 123 -6.90 -23.13 9.84
CA CYS A 123 -6.58 -23.22 11.26
C CYS A 123 -5.07 -23.33 11.54
N ASP A 124 -4.29 -23.95 10.66
CA ASP A 124 -2.82 -24.03 10.80
C ASP A 124 -2.17 -22.64 10.80
N LEU A 125 -2.58 -21.77 9.87
CA LEU A 125 -2.03 -20.42 9.73
C LEU A 125 -2.68 -19.42 10.71
N MET A 126 -4.01 -19.45 10.88
CA MET A 126 -4.73 -18.57 11.80
C MET A 126 -4.34 -18.80 13.26
N CYS A 127 -4.20 -20.06 13.66
CA CYS A 127 -3.82 -20.43 15.04
C CYS A 127 -2.30 -20.49 15.23
N CYS A 128 -1.52 -20.28 14.17
CA CYS A 128 -0.05 -20.28 14.19
C CYS A 128 0.53 -21.59 14.77
N GLY A 129 -0.02 -22.73 14.36
CA GLY A 129 0.41 -24.06 14.82
C GLY A 129 0.07 -24.42 16.28
N ARG A 130 -0.68 -23.58 17.00
CA ARG A 130 -1.06 -23.83 18.41
C ARG A 130 -2.19 -24.84 18.60
N GLY A 131 -2.72 -25.38 17.51
CA GLY A 131 -3.95 -26.17 17.48
C GLY A 131 -5.21 -25.32 17.60
N TYR A 132 -6.36 -25.96 17.51
CA TYR A 132 -7.68 -25.34 17.55
C TYR A 132 -8.68 -26.25 18.27
N LYS A 133 -9.80 -25.67 18.70
CA LYS A 133 -10.92 -26.41 19.30
C LYS A 133 -12.10 -26.35 18.34
N THR A 134 -12.70 -27.50 18.06
CA THR A 134 -13.93 -27.58 17.27
C THR A 134 -15.14 -27.43 18.19
N GLN A 135 -16.11 -26.63 17.78
CA GLN A 135 -17.35 -26.42 18.50
C GLN A 135 -18.53 -26.56 17.52
N GLU A 136 -19.50 -27.41 17.87
CA GLU A 136 -20.77 -27.50 17.17
C GLU A 136 -21.73 -26.46 17.73
N VAL A 137 -22.31 -25.63 16.84
CA VAL A 137 -23.23 -24.56 17.20
C VAL A 137 -24.48 -24.71 16.35
N ILE A 138 -25.65 -24.65 16.99
CA ILE A 138 -26.94 -24.65 16.29
C ILE A 138 -27.18 -23.23 15.77
N VAL A 139 -27.25 -23.08 14.44
CA VAL A 139 -27.52 -21.81 13.77
C VAL A 139 -28.96 -21.79 13.27
N VAL A 140 -29.70 -20.75 13.64
CA VAL A 140 -31.06 -20.52 13.12
C VAL A 140 -30.97 -19.49 11.99
N GLU A 141 -31.32 -19.91 10.78
CA GLU A 141 -31.35 -19.05 9.61
C GLU A 141 -32.73 -19.04 8.95
N ARG A 142 -32.96 -18.08 8.05
CA ARG A 142 -34.18 -18.05 7.25
C ARG A 142 -34.07 -19.09 6.15
N CYS A 143 -34.92 -20.11 6.20
CA CYS A 143 -35.06 -21.08 5.12
C CYS A 143 -35.69 -20.42 3.88
N ALA A 144 -35.42 -21.01 2.71
CA ALA A 144 -36.03 -20.62 1.43
C ALA A 144 -37.48 -21.08 1.31
#